data_AF-A0A660Q6F1-F1
#
_entry.id   AF-A0A660Q6F1-F1
#
_cell.length_a   1.000
_cell.length_b   1.000
_cell.length_c   1.000
_cell.angle_alpha   90.00
_cell.angle_beta   90.00
_cell.angle_gamma   90.00
#
_symmetry.space_group_name_H-M   'P 1'
#
loop_
_entity.id
_entity.type
_entity.pdbx_description
1 polymer ?
#
loop_
_entity_poly.entity_id
_entity_poly.type
_entity_poly.pdbx_seq_one_letter_code
_entity_poly.pdbx_strand_id
1 'polypeptide(L)'
;MRCVMNRKSGKKDIKGFTLIELMIVVVIIGLLAAMAIPRYMAVSTKNKQSEAKLILKQIYTNQRTFRQQGTGYYIPGGPASATAPNALNQIWVEIPSTSMYTYTLNATANTFTATATSSILDDDAAQDIWQIDNFGTLVCISDDSQL
;
A
#
# COMPACT_ATOMS: atom_id res chain seq x y z
N MET A 1 -29.19 -44.49 56.38
CA MET A 1 -28.86 -43.05 56.33
C MET A 1 -28.75 -42.64 54.86
N ARG A 2 -29.76 -41.98 54.28
CA ARG A 2 -29.70 -41.44 52.91
C ARG A 2 -30.03 -39.95 52.99
N CYS A 3 -29.01 -39.11 52.85
CA CYS A 3 -29.17 -37.67 52.68
C CYS A 3 -29.59 -37.42 51.22
N VAL A 4 -30.75 -36.78 51.01
CA VAL A 4 -31.21 -36.34 49.70
C VAL A 4 -30.75 -34.89 49.51
N MET A 5 -29.89 -34.63 48.52
CA MET A 5 -29.47 -33.28 48.14
C MET A 5 -30.45 -32.71 47.11
N ASN A 6 -31.28 -31.76 47.55
CA ASN A 6 -32.15 -30.96 46.69
C ASN A 6 -31.34 -29.88 45.96
N ARG A 7 -31.00 -30.09 44.68
CA ARG A 7 -30.35 -29.06 43.84
C ARG A 7 -31.41 -28.14 43.23
N LYS A 8 -31.49 -26.90 43.72
CA LYS A 8 -32.25 -25.83 43.06
C LYS A 8 -31.52 -25.39 41.79
N SER A 9 -32.08 -25.72 40.62
CA SER A 9 -31.59 -25.24 39.32
C SER A 9 -32.03 -23.79 39.12
N GLY A 10 -31.08 -22.85 39.14
CA GLY A 10 -31.33 -21.45 38.80
C GLY A 10 -31.54 -21.30 37.30
N LYS A 11 -32.75 -20.92 36.87
CA LYS A 11 -33.01 -20.49 35.50
C LYS A 11 -32.24 -19.19 35.25
N LYS A 12 -31.29 -19.21 34.32
CA LYS A 12 -30.66 -17.99 33.82
C LYS A 12 -31.65 -17.32 32.88
N ASP A 13 -32.17 -16.15 33.24
CA ASP A 13 -32.99 -15.35 32.35
C ASP A 13 -32.14 -14.89 31.16
N ILE A 14 -32.47 -15.40 29.98
CA ILE A 14 -31.88 -14.91 28.73
C ILE A 14 -32.57 -13.58 28.42
N LYS A 15 -31.91 -12.47 28.75
CA LYS A 15 -32.34 -11.14 28.35
C LYS A 15 -32.15 -10.99 26.84
N GLY A 16 -33.24 -10.82 26.10
CA GLY A 16 -33.22 -10.50 24.67
C GLY A 16 -32.97 -9.00 24.44
N PHE A 17 -32.25 -8.67 23.38
CA PHE A 17 -32.14 -7.29 22.89
C PHE A 17 -33.49 -6.81 22.35
N THR A 18 -33.81 -5.54 22.58
CA THR A 18 -34.99 -4.94 21.98
C THR A 18 -34.73 -4.61 20.50
N LEU A 19 -35.77 -4.70 19.67
CA LEU A 19 -35.68 -4.31 18.25
C LEU A 19 -35.29 -2.83 18.08
N ILE A 20 -35.69 -1.98 19.02
CA ILE A 20 -35.39 -0.54 18.98
C ILE A 20 -33.93 -0.25 19.33
N GLU A 21 -33.33 -0.97 20.28
CA GLU A 21 -31.89 -0.88 20.55
C GLU A 21 -31.09 -1.22 19.29
N LEU A 22 -31.49 -2.28 18.59
CA LEU A 22 -30.81 -2.67 17.35
C LEU A 22 -31.03 -1.64 16.23
N MET A 23 -32.23 -1.06 16.13
CA MET A 23 -32.53 -0.02 15.12
C MET A 23 -31.61 1.20 15.27
N ILE A 24 -31.43 1.71 16.49
CA ILE A 24 -30.56 2.87 16.74
C ILE A 24 -29.11 2.52 16.45
N VAL A 25 -28.66 1.32 16.82
CA VAL A 25 -27.29 0.85 16.54
C VAL A 25 -27.02 0.83 15.04
N VAL A 26 -27.94 0.29 14.23
CA VAL A 26 -27.78 0.23 12.76
C VAL A 26 -27.73 1.62 12.14
N VAL A 27 -28.50 2.57 12.66
CA VAL A 27 -28.46 3.98 12.21
C VAL A 27 -27.10 4.61 12.52
N ILE A 28 -26.57 4.43 13.73
CA ILE A 28 -25.27 5.02 14.12
C ILE A 28 -24.11 4.40 13.31
N ILE A 29 -24.06 3.07 13.17
CA ILE A 29 -23.02 2.43 12.36
C ILE A 29 -23.14 2.79 10.88
N GLY A 30 -24.36 3.01 10.36
CA GLY A 30 -24.61 3.48 9.00
C GLY A 30 -24.01 4.88 8.78
N LEU A 31 -24.21 5.80 9.72
CA LEU A 31 -23.62 7.14 9.67
C LEU A 31 -22.09 7.11 9.74
N LEU A 32 -21.54 6.32 10.66
CA LEU A 32 -20.08 6.16 10.79
C LEU A 32 -19.46 5.56 9.52
N ALA A 33 -20.09 4.54 8.93
CA ALA A 33 -19.61 3.90 7.71
C ALA A 33 -19.61 4.87 6.52
N ALA A 34 -20.66 5.69 6.37
CA ALA A 34 -20.77 6.67 5.30
C ALA A 34 -19.62 7.69 5.30
N MET A 35 -19.19 8.15 6.49
CA MET A 35 -18.04 9.05 6.60
C MET A 35 -16.69 8.33 6.53
N ALA A 36 -16.61 7.09 7.00
CA ALA A 36 -15.35 6.35 7.10
C ALA A 36 -14.82 5.87 5.74
N ILE A 37 -15.69 5.41 4.83
CA ILE A 37 -15.30 4.86 3.53
C ILE A 37 -14.49 5.85 2.67
N PRO A 38 -14.96 7.08 2.37
CA PRO A 38 -14.20 8.00 1.51
C PRO A 38 -12.86 8.39 2.14
N ARG A 39 -12.82 8.54 3.47
CA ARG A 39 -11.58 8.84 4.19
C ARG A 39 -10.58 7.69 4.11
N TYR A 40 -11.05 6.45 4.23
CA TYR A 40 -10.17 5.28 4.16
C TYR A 40 -9.52 5.12 2.79
N MET A 41 -10.27 5.36 1.70
CA MET A 41 -9.75 5.31 0.33
C MET A 41 -8.60 6.31 0.13
N ALA A 42 -8.79 7.57 0.53
CA ALA A 42 -7.76 8.61 0.40
C ALA A 42 -6.50 8.35 1.25
N VAL A 43 -6.62 7.65 2.39
CA VAL A 43 -5.46 7.25 3.19
C VAL A 43 -4.73 6.08 2.53
N SER A 44 -5.47 5.14 1.93
CA SER A 44 -4.89 4.01 1.21
C SER A 44 -4.06 4.46 0.01
N THR A 45 -4.56 5.40 -0.80
CA THR A 45 -3.81 5.95 -1.96
C THR A 45 -2.53 6.64 -1.51
N LYS A 46 -2.59 7.49 -0.47
CA LYS A 46 -1.39 8.14 0.12
C LYS A 46 -0.37 7.15 0.67
N ASN A 47 -0.82 6.06 1.28
CA ASN A 47 0.06 4.99 1.75
C ASN A 47 0.77 4.31 0.57
N LYS A 48 0.06 4.06 -0.53
CA LYS A 48 0.62 3.47 -1.76
C LYS A 48 1.60 4.40 -2.48
N GLN A 49 1.29 5.70 -2.56
CA GLN A 49 2.24 6.71 -3.04
C GLN A 49 3.51 6.75 -2.17
N SER A 50 3.35 6.67 -0.85
CA SER A 50 4.49 6.66 0.09
C SER A 50 5.35 5.40 -0.06
N GLU A 51 4.73 4.24 -0.29
CA GLU A 51 5.40 2.98 -0.62
C GLU A 51 6.25 3.12 -1.90
N ALA A 52 5.68 3.72 -2.95
CA ALA A 52 6.40 3.93 -4.21
C ALA A 52 7.61 4.86 -4.05
N LYS A 53 7.45 5.96 -3.31
CA LYS A 53 8.55 6.89 -2.99
C LYS A 53 9.66 6.19 -2.20
N LEU A 54 9.30 5.28 -1.28
CA LEU A 54 10.27 4.50 -0.52
C LEU A 54 11.06 3.55 -1.43
N ILE A 55 10.37 2.82 -2.31
CA ILE A 55 11.01 1.93 -3.28
C ILE A 55 11.92 2.71 -4.23
N LEU A 56 11.51 3.88 -4.73
CA LEU A 56 12.37 4.73 -5.55
C LEU A 56 13.65 5.16 -4.81
N LYS A 57 13.55 5.49 -3.52
CA LYS A 57 14.73 5.80 -2.69
C LYS A 57 15.63 4.59 -2.46
N GLN A 58 15.05 3.40 -2.29
CA GLN A 58 15.81 2.14 -2.21
C GLN A 58 16.55 1.86 -3.51
N ILE A 59 15.88 2.00 -4.65
CA ILE A 59 16.49 1.90 -5.98
C ILE A 59 17.67 2.86 -6.12
N TYR A 60 17.49 4.13 -5.74
CA TYR A 60 18.56 5.12 -5.77
C TYR A 60 19.77 4.71 -4.93
N THR A 61 19.54 4.28 -3.70
CA THR A 61 20.59 3.88 -2.75
C THR A 61 21.34 2.66 -3.28
N ASN A 62 20.60 1.65 -3.73
CA ASN A 62 21.18 0.40 -4.21
C ASN A 62 21.90 0.55 -5.56
N GLN A 63 21.42 1.44 -6.44
CA GLN A 63 22.13 1.79 -7.68
C GLN A 63 23.48 2.44 -7.38
N ARG A 64 23.58 3.28 -6.35
CA ARG A 64 24.86 3.84 -5.92
C ARG A 64 25.78 2.78 -5.33
N THR A 65 25.25 1.88 -4.52
CA THR A 65 26.02 0.74 -3.98
C THR A 65 26.52 -0.15 -5.11
N PHE A 66 25.67 -0.46 -6.10
CA PHE A 66 26.04 -1.26 -7.27
C PHE A 66 27.16 -0.60 -8.09
N ARG A 67 27.08 0.72 -8.30
CA ARG A 67 28.15 1.49 -8.96
C ARG A 67 29.45 1.54 -8.16
N GLN A 68 29.42 1.41 -6.83
CA GLN A 68 30.64 1.31 -6.03
C GLN A 68 31.33 -0.06 -6.18
N GLN A 69 30.57 -1.09 -6.58
CA GLN A 69 31.07 -2.46 -6.74
C GLN A 69 31.51 -2.78 -8.18
N GLY A 70 30.97 -2.06 -9.18
CA GLY A 70 31.26 -2.28 -10.61
C GLY A 70 31.46 -0.99 -11.39
N THR A 71 31.57 -1.07 -12.72
CA THR A 71 31.96 0.07 -13.57
C THR A 71 30.78 0.96 -14.01
N GLY A 72 29.54 0.69 -13.57
CA GLY A 72 28.36 1.43 -14.02
C GLY A 72 27.08 1.14 -13.22
N TYR A 73 25.97 1.75 -13.64
CA TYR A 73 24.64 1.50 -13.08
C TYR A 73 24.00 0.24 -13.69
N TYR A 74 23.18 -0.44 -12.90
CA TYR A 74 22.43 -1.59 -13.39
C TYR A 74 21.31 -1.15 -14.35
N ILE A 75 21.15 -1.87 -15.46
CA ILE A 75 20.09 -1.65 -16.45
C ILE A 75 19.21 -2.92 -16.45
N PRO A 76 17.95 -2.86 -16.00
CA PRO A 76 17.06 -4.00 -16.06
C PRO A 76 16.59 -4.25 -17.50
N GLY A 77 16.32 -5.53 -17.82
CA GLY A 77 15.77 -5.92 -19.13
C GLY A 77 14.29 -5.61 -19.32
N GLY A 78 13.64 -4.95 -18.36
CA GLY A 78 12.21 -4.63 -18.39
C GLY A 78 11.74 -3.95 -17.11
N PRO A 79 10.45 -3.54 -17.06
CA PRO A 79 9.86 -2.92 -15.87
C PRO A 79 9.76 -3.92 -14.70
N ALA A 80 9.90 -3.40 -13.49
CA ALA A 80 9.61 -4.12 -12.26
C ALA A 80 8.21 -3.79 -11.77
N SER A 81 7.40 -4.80 -11.48
CA SER A 81 6.02 -4.62 -11.02
C SER A 81 5.61 -5.81 -10.17
N ALA A 82 4.39 -5.80 -9.64
CA ALA A 82 3.82 -6.96 -8.94
C ALA A 82 3.85 -8.25 -9.79
N THR A 83 3.75 -8.15 -11.12
CA THR A 83 3.81 -9.29 -12.05
C THR A 83 5.25 -9.69 -12.42
N ALA A 84 6.21 -8.78 -12.22
CA ALA A 84 7.64 -8.99 -12.47
C ALA A 84 8.47 -8.53 -11.26
N PRO A 85 8.36 -9.19 -10.09
CA PRO A 85 8.96 -8.71 -8.84
C PRO A 85 10.49 -8.77 -8.85
N ASN A 86 11.06 -9.63 -9.70
CA ASN A 86 12.49 -9.95 -9.71
C ASN A 86 13.32 -9.10 -10.68
N ALA A 87 12.71 -8.16 -11.40
CA ALA A 87 13.42 -7.38 -12.43
C ALA A 87 14.58 -6.53 -11.88
N LEU A 88 14.56 -6.21 -10.58
CA LEU A 88 15.58 -5.42 -9.87
C LEU A 88 16.39 -6.24 -8.83
N ASN A 89 16.34 -7.57 -8.87
CA ASN A 89 17.07 -8.42 -7.92
C ASN A 89 18.60 -8.20 -7.96
N GLN A 90 19.15 -7.83 -9.12
CA GLN A 90 20.58 -7.51 -9.25
C GLN A 90 21.02 -6.29 -8.43
N ILE A 91 20.08 -5.40 -8.10
CA ILE A 91 20.31 -4.28 -7.16
C ILE A 91 19.63 -4.53 -5.82
N TRP A 92 19.30 -5.78 -5.47
CA TRP A 92 18.71 -6.16 -4.19
C TRP A 92 17.43 -5.37 -3.85
N VAL A 93 16.65 -5.00 -4.88
CA VAL A 93 15.33 -4.38 -4.72
C VAL A 93 14.27 -5.39 -5.12
N GLU A 94 13.33 -5.64 -4.21
CA GLU A 94 12.16 -6.48 -4.43
C GLU A 94 10.90 -5.61 -4.47
N ILE A 95 10.05 -5.85 -5.47
CA ILE A 95 8.76 -5.18 -5.57
C ILE A 95 7.70 -6.07 -4.92
N PRO A 96 6.91 -5.55 -3.95
CA PRO A 96 5.82 -6.30 -3.36
C PRO A 96 4.81 -6.77 -4.41
N SER A 97 4.28 -7.98 -4.27
CA SER A 97 3.24 -8.53 -5.14
C SER A 97 1.90 -7.78 -5.07
N THR A 98 1.75 -6.85 -4.12
CA THR A 98 0.59 -5.96 -3.96
C THR A 98 0.88 -4.52 -4.41
N SER A 99 2.02 -4.28 -5.06
CA SER A 99 2.38 -2.95 -5.54
C SER A 99 1.49 -2.55 -6.71
N MET A 100 0.92 -1.34 -6.64
CA MET A 100 0.10 -0.76 -7.71
C MET A 100 0.92 0.11 -8.67
N TYR A 101 2.23 0.23 -8.42
CA TYR A 101 3.17 0.96 -9.26
C TYR A 101 4.04 -0.02 -10.06
N THR A 102 4.32 0.39 -11.28
CA THR A 102 5.33 -0.21 -12.15
C THR A 102 6.56 0.68 -12.16
N TYR A 103 7.71 0.11 -11.82
CA TYR A 103 8.99 0.80 -11.74
C TYR A 103 9.78 0.54 -13.02
N THR A 104 10.05 1.58 -13.78
CA THR A 104 10.97 1.56 -14.92
C THR A 104 12.28 2.20 -14.50
N LEU A 105 13.40 1.59 -14.88
CA LEU A 105 14.72 2.15 -14.62
C LEU A 105 15.46 2.28 -15.94
N ASN A 106 15.82 3.51 -16.26
CA ASN A 106 16.63 3.83 -17.42
C ASN A 106 17.99 4.31 -16.94
N ALA A 107 19.03 3.54 -17.22
CA ALA A 107 20.39 3.84 -16.78
C ALA A 107 21.37 3.83 -17.95
N THR A 108 22.38 4.69 -17.84
CA THR A 108 23.58 4.74 -18.68
C THR A 108 24.81 4.48 -17.82
N ALA A 109 26.00 4.55 -18.40
CA ALA A 109 27.25 4.40 -17.63
C ALA A 109 27.39 5.43 -16.48
N ASN A 110 26.80 6.62 -16.62
CA ASN A 110 27.04 7.75 -15.71
C ASN A 110 25.79 8.33 -15.05
N THR A 111 24.60 7.99 -15.55
CA THR A 111 23.33 8.53 -15.04
C THR A 111 22.28 7.44 -14.97
N PHE A 112 21.30 7.61 -14.09
CA PHE A 112 20.09 6.81 -14.11
C PHE A 112 18.89 7.68 -13.74
N THR A 113 17.73 7.22 -14.18
CA THR A 113 16.42 7.74 -13.83
C THR A 113 15.52 6.56 -13.53
N ALA A 114 14.89 6.54 -12.36
CA ALA A 114 13.89 5.54 -12.01
C ALA A 114 12.52 6.22 -11.92
N THR A 115 11.53 5.64 -12.59
CA THR A 115 10.18 6.18 -12.71
C THR A 115 9.19 5.14 -12.21
N ALA A 116 8.40 5.50 -11.21
CA ALA A 116 7.25 4.74 -10.76
C ALA A 116 5.99 5.30 -11.44
N THR A 117 5.29 4.45 -12.17
CA THR A 117 4.04 4.79 -12.87
C THR A 117 2.92 3.90 -12.37
N SER A 118 1.79 4.50 -12.00
CA SER A 118 0.53 3.80 -11.86
C SER A 118 -0.51 4.36 -12.82
N SER A 119 -1.47 3.53 -13.20
CA SER A 119 -2.57 3.90 -14.10
C SER A 119 -3.95 3.71 -13.46
N ILE A 120 -4.00 3.28 -12.19
CA ILE A 120 -5.25 2.94 -11.47
C ILE A 120 -5.03 3.12 -9.96
N LEU A 121 -4.60 4.31 -9.52
CA LEU A 121 -4.36 4.54 -8.07
C LEU A 121 -5.58 5.10 -7.36
N ASP A 122 -6.27 6.03 -8.00
CA ASP A 122 -7.54 6.64 -7.66
C ASP A 122 -8.53 6.44 -8.82
N ASP A 123 -9.80 6.78 -8.60
CA ASP A 123 -10.99 6.45 -9.41
C ASP A 123 -11.01 7.12 -10.81
N ASP A 124 -9.85 7.44 -11.37
CA ASP A 124 -9.69 8.04 -12.68
C ASP A 124 -8.72 7.26 -13.58
N ALA A 125 -8.59 7.73 -14.83
CA ALA A 125 -7.74 7.15 -15.85
C ALA A 125 -6.40 7.88 -15.98
N ALA A 126 -6.09 8.81 -15.08
CA ALA A 126 -4.86 9.56 -15.13
C ALA A 126 -3.70 8.75 -14.54
N GLN A 127 -2.49 9.12 -14.94
CA GLN A 127 -1.30 8.42 -14.51
C GLN A 127 -0.64 9.16 -13.36
N ASP A 128 -0.42 8.43 -12.29
CA ASP A 128 0.39 8.85 -11.15
C ASP A 128 1.86 8.53 -11.45
N ILE A 129 2.69 9.56 -11.62
CA ILE A 129 4.09 9.41 -12.05
C ILE A 129 5.04 10.10 -11.07
N TRP A 130 5.86 9.28 -10.43
CA TRP A 130 6.95 9.72 -9.56
C TRP A 130 8.28 9.34 -10.16
N GLN A 131 9.23 10.27 -10.19
CA GLN A 131 10.56 10.03 -10.72
C GLN A 131 11.63 10.39 -9.70
N ILE A 132 12.70 9.59 -9.64
CA ILE A 132 13.94 9.92 -8.93
C ILE A 132 15.11 9.93 -9.91
N ASP A 133 15.95 10.94 -9.80
CA ASP A 133 17.17 11.08 -10.62
C ASP A 133 18.40 10.51 -9.90
N ASN A 134 19.54 10.52 -10.60
CA ASN A 134 20.85 10.11 -10.07
C ASN A 134 21.39 11.03 -8.95
N PHE A 135 20.79 12.20 -8.75
CA PHE A 135 21.13 13.13 -7.68
C PHE A 135 20.28 12.89 -6.42
N GLY A 136 19.27 12.02 -6.50
CA GLY A 136 18.36 11.70 -5.40
C GLY A 136 17.20 12.68 -5.28
N THR A 137 17.01 13.55 -6.27
CA THR A 137 15.87 14.45 -6.37
C THR A 137 14.64 13.64 -6.76
N LEU A 138 13.62 13.68 -5.91
CA LEU A 138 12.34 13.04 -6.16
C LEU A 138 11.34 14.09 -6.64
N VAL A 139 10.74 13.87 -7.81
CA VAL A 139 9.82 14.80 -8.47
C VAL A 139 8.51 14.08 -8.81
N CYS A 140 7.36 14.71 -8.51
CA CYS A 140 6.09 14.32 -9.12
C CYS A 140 6.02 14.91 -10.53
N ILE A 141 5.80 14.06 -11.52
CA ILE A 141 5.60 14.49 -12.92
C ILE A 141 4.11 14.60 -13.22
N SER A 142 3.30 13.78 -12.56
CA SER A 142 1.85 13.80 -12.62
C SER A 142 1.31 13.24 -11.31
N ASP A 143 0.50 14.03 -10.61
CA ASP A 143 -0.19 13.70 -9.35
C ASP A 143 -1.47 14.55 -9.33
N ASP A 144 -2.58 13.99 -9.77
CA ASP A 144 -3.88 14.66 -9.80
C ASP A 144 -4.72 14.40 -8.54
N SER A 145 -4.24 13.55 -7.63
CA SER A 145 -4.78 13.37 -6.28
C SER A 145 -4.65 14.61 -5.35
N GLN A 146 -4.09 15.72 -5.86
CA GLN A 146 -3.91 17.01 -5.17
C GLN A 146 -4.91 18.11 -5.60
N LEU A 147 -5.89 17.80 -6.46
CA LEU A 147 -7.02 18.69 -6.77
C LEU A 147 -8.31 18.25 -6.07
#